data_AF-A0A523X079-F1
#
_entry.id   AF-A0A523X079-F1
#
_cell.length_a   1.000
_cell.length_b   1.000
_cell.length_c   1.000
_cell.angle_alpha   90.00
_cell.angle_beta   90.00
_cell.angle_gamma   90.00
#
_symmetry.space_group_name_H-M   'P 1'
#
loop_
_entity.id
_entity.type
_entity.pdbx_description
1 polymer ?
#
loop_
_entity_poly.entity_id
_entity_poly.type
_entity_poly.pdbx_seq_one_letter_code
_entity_poly.pdbx_strand_id
1 'polypeptide(L)' 'MINKTKKEKVENILLNEEKETKKLADRYRVPYIDLSSYSFNRELIQAFPVDFIYRSNFIPLEENENIVKIAIADPS' A
#
# COMPACT_ATOMS: atom_id res chain seq x y z
N MET A 1 26.52 17.46 13.34
CA MET A 1 25.16 17.83 13.80
C MET A 1 24.12 17.91 12.67
N ILE A 2 24.49 17.78 11.39
CA ILE A 2 23.64 18.02 10.22
C ILE A 2 22.67 16.84 9.89
N ASN A 3 23.01 15.61 10.29
CA ASN A 3 22.21 14.42 9.93
C ASN A 3 20.92 14.23 10.76
N LYS A 4 20.86 14.76 11.98
CA LYS A 4 19.73 14.51 12.89
C LYS A 4 18.47 15.22 12.41
N THR A 5 18.61 16.48 11.99
CA THR A 5 17.50 17.33 11.50
C THR A 5 16.91 16.84 10.18
N LYS A 6 17.73 16.24 9.30
CA LYS A 6 17.24 15.66 8.04
C LYS A 6 16.38 14.41 8.30
N LYS A 7 16.82 13.54 9.21
CA LYS A 7 16.07 12.33 9.59
C LYS A 7 14.72 12.68 10.22
N GLU A 8 14.72 13.60 11.19
CA GLU A 8 13.49 14.07 11.85
C GLU A 8 12.49 14.68 10.85
N LYS A 9 12.97 15.41 9.85
CA LYS A 9 12.10 15.97 8.81
C LYS A 9 11.47 14.88 7.94
N VAL A 10 12.24 13.86 7.53
CA VAL A 10 11.71 12.75 6.72
C VAL A 10 10.67 11.95 7.50
N GLU A 11 10.94 11.68 8.78
CA GLU A 11 10.02 10.97 9.66
C GLU A 11 8.69 11.71 9.83
N ASN A 12 8.74 13.04 10.04
CA ASN A 12 7.53 13.86 10.10
C ASN A 12 6.72 13.87 8.78
N ILE A 13 7.39 13.85 7.63
CA ILE A 13 6.70 13.77 6.33
C ILE A 13 5.98 12.43 6.20
N LEU A 14 6.66 11.32 6.47
CA LEU A 14 6.08 9.97 6.39
C LEU A 14 4.88 9.79 7.34
N LEU A 15 4.99 10.30 8.56
CA LEU A 15 3.89 10.28 9.53
C LEU A 15 2.66 11.06 9.04
N ASN A 16 2.89 12.20 8.37
CA ASN A 16 1.80 12.99 7.83
C ASN A 16 1.16 12.31 6.60
N GLU A 17 1.98 11.73 5.71
CA GLU A 17 1.49 10.95 4.57
C GLU A 17 0.65 9.75 5.02
N GLU A 18 1.11 8.97 6.00
CA GLU A 18 0.35 7.85 6.55
C GLU A 18 -0.99 8.30 7.14
N LYS A 19 -1.00 9.43 7.86
CA LYS A 19 -2.22 10.00 8.44
C LYS A 19 -3.24 10.38 7.36
N GLU A 20 -2.80 11.01 6.27
CA GLU A 20 -3.70 11.36 5.17
C GLU A 20 -4.20 10.11 4.42
N THR A 21 -3.35 9.11 4.21
CA THR A 21 -3.75 7.82 3.62
C THR A 21 -4.82 7.11 4.45
N LYS A 22 -4.67 7.08 5.79
CA LYS A 22 -5.69 6.50 6.68
C LYS A 22 -7.04 7.23 6.59
N LYS A 23 -7.03 8.57 6.54
CA LYS A 23 -8.27 9.35 6.34
C LYS A 23 -8.93 9.06 5.00
N LEU A 24 -8.14 8.85 3.94
CA LEU A 24 -8.64 8.51 2.62
C LEU A 24 -9.32 7.13 2.64
N ALA A 25 -8.68 6.14 3.26
CA ALA A 25 -9.23 4.81 3.46
C ALA A 25 -10.58 4.85 4.21
N ASP A 26 -10.64 5.60 5.33
CA ASP A 26 -11.86 5.80 6.10
C ASP A 26 -12.99 6.43 5.28
N ARG A 27 -12.66 7.45 4.45
CA ARG A 27 -13.63 8.14 3.59
C ARG A 27 -14.29 7.19 2.58
N TYR A 28 -13.49 6.29 1.99
CA TYR A 28 -13.96 5.32 1.00
C TYR A 28 -14.42 3.98 1.62
N ARG A 29 -14.40 3.87 2.97
CA ARG A 29 -14.77 2.67 3.72
C ARG A 29 -13.99 1.43 3.31
N VAL A 30 -12.70 1.61 3.02
CA VAL A 30 -11.75 0.53 2.77
C VAL A 30 -10.75 0.46 3.92
N PRO A 31 -10.26 -0.73 4.29
CA PRO A 31 -9.26 -0.85 5.34
C PRO A 31 -7.90 -0.30 4.89
N TYR A 32 -7.18 0.35 5.80
CA TYR A 32 -5.77 0.65 5.64
C TYR A 32 -4.93 -0.59 5.97
N ILE A 33 -3.91 -0.86 5.14
CA ILE A 33 -2.95 -1.95 5.36
C ILE A 33 -1.52 -1.43 5.18
N ASP A 34 -0.64 -1.80 6.10
CA ASP A 34 0.80 -1.56 5.95
C ASP A 34 1.42 -2.74 5.17
N LEU A 35 1.77 -2.49 3.92
CA LEU A 35 2.36 -3.50 3.05
C LEU A 35 3.80 -3.88 3.45
N SER A 36 4.48 -3.08 4.28
CA SER A 36 5.84 -3.40 4.74
C SER A 36 5.86 -4.56 5.73
N SER A 37 4.75 -4.79 6.44
CA SER A 37 4.55 -5.89 7.38
C SER A 37 3.69 -7.03 6.81
N TYR A 38 3.15 -6.87 5.60
CA TYR A 38 2.32 -7.88 4.96
C TYR A 38 3.15 -9.01 4.34
N SER A 39 2.77 -10.26 4.61
CA SER A 39 3.41 -11.43 4.01
C SER A 39 2.70 -11.80 2.70
N PHE A 40 3.37 -11.54 1.58
CA PHE A 40 2.81 -11.82 0.27
C PHE A 40 3.01 -13.26 -0.17
N ASN A 41 1.97 -13.84 -0.78
CA ASN A 41 2.08 -15.06 -1.56
C ASN A 41 2.74 -14.74 -2.91
N ARG A 42 3.92 -15.32 -3.15
CA ARG A 42 4.73 -15.00 -4.34
C ARG A 42 4.10 -15.57 -5.61
N GLU A 43 3.54 -16.77 -5.52
CA GLU A 43 2.86 -17.45 -6.61
C GLU A 43 1.65 -16.63 -7.08
N LEU A 44 0.89 -16.07 -6.13
CA LEU A 44 -0.24 -15.19 -6.44
C LEU A 44 0.20 -13.93 -7.20
N ILE A 45 1.26 -13.25 -6.74
CA ILE A 45 1.77 -12.06 -7.45
C ILE A 45 2.21 -12.42 -8.87
N GLN A 46 2.87 -13.57 -9.04
CA GLN A 46 3.37 -14.04 -10.35
C GLN A 46 2.26 -14.52 -11.28
N ALA A 47 1.04 -14.79 -10.77
CA ALA A 47 -0.11 -15.11 -11.59
C ALA A 47 -0.62 -13.92 -12.42
N PHE A 48 -0.26 -12.69 -12.03
CA PHE A 48 -0.62 -11.48 -12.76
C PHE A 48 0.54 -10.98 -13.62
N PRO A 49 0.26 -10.49 -14.84
CA PRO A 49 1.25 -9.78 -15.62
C PRO A 49 1.80 -8.58 -14.86
N VAL A 50 3.12 -8.46 -14.80
CA VAL A 50 3.81 -7.40 -14.05
C VAL A 50 3.37 -6.01 -14.52
N ASP A 51 3.24 -5.83 -15.83
CA ASP A 51 2.81 -4.59 -16.45
C ASP A 51 1.35 -4.22 -16.11
N PHE A 52 0.50 -5.21 -15.84
CA PHE A 52 -0.86 -4.99 -15.35
C PHE A 52 -0.88 -4.42 -13.93
N ILE A 53 -0.15 -5.05 -13.00
CA ILE A 53 0.02 -4.56 -11.62
C ILE A 53 0.56 -3.13 -11.62
N TYR A 54 1.61 -2.85 -12.40
CA TYR A 54 2.24 -1.53 -12.45
C TYR A 54 1.31 -0.45 -13.01
N ARG A 55 0.61 -0.72 -14.12
CA ARG A 55 -0.27 0.29 -14.74
C ARG A 55 -1.51 0.56 -13.90
N SER A 56 -2.06 -0.48 -13.28
CA SER A 56 -3.27 -0.36 -12.46
C SER A 56 -2.97 0.05 -11.01
N ASN A 57 -1.69 0.14 -10.63
CA ASN A 57 -1.22 0.60 -9.32
C ASN A 57 -1.88 -0.12 -8.13
N PHE A 58 -2.04 -1.45 -8.27
CA PHE A 58 -2.52 -2.33 -7.21
C PHE A 58 -1.58 -3.51 -7.03
N ILE A 59 -1.67 -4.19 -5.88
CA ILE A 59 -1.00 -5.47 -5.65
C ILE A 59 -2.01 -6.51 -5.12
N PRO A 60 -2.02 -7.76 -5.62
CA PRO A 60 -2.90 -8.79 -5.08
C PRO A 60 -2.44 -9.21 -3.67
N LEU A 61 -3.41 -9.40 -2.78
CA LEU A 61 -3.19 -9.82 -1.40
C LEU A 61 -3.56 -11.29 -1.19
N GLU A 62 -4.78 -11.64 -1.59
CA GLU A 62 -5.37 -12.96 -1.41
C GLU A 62 -6.28 -13.27 -2.61
N GLU A 63 -6.38 -14.55 -2.96
CA GLU A 63 -7.33 -15.06 -3.93
C GLU A 63 -8.16 -16.16 -3.27
N ASN A 64 -9.47 -16.10 -3.45
CA ASN A 64 -10.39 -17.13 -3.01
C ASN A 64 -11.48 -17.33 -4.08
N GLU A 65 -11.50 -18.54 -4.65
CA GLU A 65 -12.36 -18.91 -5.78
C GLU A 65 -12.26 -17.90 -6.93
N ASN A 66 -13.25 -17.02 -7.07
CA ASN A 66 -13.35 -16.03 -8.14
C ASN A 66 -13.18 -14.59 -7.63
N ILE A 67 -12.69 -14.42 -6.40
CA ILE A 67 -12.50 -13.13 -5.75
C ILE A 67 -11.02 -12.93 -5.44
N VAL A 68 -10.47 -11.81 -5.93
CA VAL A 68 -9.12 -11.36 -5.59
C VAL A 68 -9.24 -10.13 -4.71
N LYS A 69 -8.66 -10.20 -3.50
CA LYS A 69 -8.45 -9.01 -2.67
C LYS A 69 -7.19 -8.31 -3.13
N ILE A 70 -7.29 -6.99 -3.31
CA ILE A 70 -6.19 -6.15 -3.76
C ILE A 70 -5.91 -5.04 -2.75
N ALA A 71 -4.66 -4.60 -2.67
CA ALA A 71 -4.30 -3.30 -2.11
C ALA A 71 -4.09 -2.30 -3.24
N ILE A 72 -4.59 -1.08 -3.06
CA ILE A 72 -4.47 0.03 -4.01
C ILE A 72 -3.91 1.25 -3.27
N ALA A 73 -3.12 2.06 -3.97
CA ALA A 73 -2.55 3.27 -3.36
C ALA A 73 -3.57 4.40 -3.19
N ASP A 74 -4.56 4.48 -4.07
CA ASP A 74 -5.61 5.50 -4.06
C ASP A 74 -6.98 4.84 -4.33
N PRO A 75 -7.89 4.81 -3.32
CA PRO A 75 -9.23 4.25 -3.46
C PRO A 75 -10.29 5.23 -3.99
N SER A 76 -9.90 6.43 -4.45
CA SER A 76 -10.83 7.46 -4.94
C SER A 76 -11.41 7.24 -6.34
#